data_AF-A0A9E0SZT9-F1
#
_entry.id   AF-A0A9E0SZT9-F1
#
_cell.length_a   1.000
_cell.length_b   1.000
_cell.length_c   1.000
_cell.angle_alpha   90.00
_cell.angle_beta   90.00
_cell.angle_gamma   90.00
#
_symmetry.space_group_name_H-M   'P 1'
#
loop_
_entity.id
_entity.type
_entity.pdbx_description
1 polymer ?
#
loop_
_entity_poly.entity_id
_entity_poly.type
_entity_poly.pdbx_seq_one_letter_code
_entity_poly.pdbx_strand_id
1 'polypeptide(L)'
;MRTGLRHPTLVFMLAAALAAGCLPQRSAAAEADTAQEVSCKLPGEIRSMGGHSMMAAGRIVQTTPADCRQRGGEYTVAETPSGTASAASPASPVSADDRRIVSCSLPPETRQLGEKARYKHYRRSIRTTRSDCENRGGKVYVPRKVKATRK
;
A
#
# COMPACT_ATOMS: atom_id res chain seq x y z
N MET A 1 40.40 44.38 60.66
CA MET A 1 41.15 45.08 59.60
C MET A 1 41.16 44.22 58.34
N ARG A 2 40.82 44.83 57.19
CA ARG A 2 41.34 44.53 55.84
C ARG A 2 40.88 43.20 55.19
N THR A 3 39.85 43.25 54.33
CA THR A 3 39.95 43.31 52.83
C THR A 3 40.62 42.07 52.25
N GLY A 4 40.01 41.23 51.42
CA GLY A 4 39.24 41.55 50.21
C GLY A 4 39.98 40.98 48.98
N LEU A 5 39.24 40.76 47.89
CA LEU A 5 39.66 40.42 46.52
C LEU A 5 39.80 38.91 46.21
N ARG A 6 38.96 38.34 45.33
CA ARG A 6 38.95 38.50 43.84
C ARG A 6 40.28 37.97 43.28
N HIS A 7 40.37 37.10 42.28
CA HIS A 7 39.47 36.77 41.19
C HIS A 7 40.04 35.50 40.48
N PRO A 8 39.23 34.89 39.62
CA PRO A 8 39.51 33.67 38.88
C PRO A 8 40.54 33.94 37.77
N THR A 9 40.89 32.94 36.95
CA THR A 9 41.88 33.00 35.85
C THR A 9 43.33 32.69 36.24
N LEU A 10 43.58 31.49 36.74
CA LEU A 10 44.85 30.84 36.43
C LEU A 10 44.57 29.53 35.67
N VAL A 11 44.57 29.70 34.34
CA VAL A 11 45.24 28.81 33.37
C VAL A 11 44.82 27.34 33.50
N PHE A 12 43.79 26.86 32.79
CA PHE A 12 43.73 26.79 31.33
C PHE A 12 45.07 26.34 30.70
N MET A 13 45.40 25.05 30.86
CA MET A 13 46.01 24.18 29.83
C MET A 13 46.73 22.98 30.48
N LEU A 14 46.00 21.88 30.66
CA LEU A 14 46.54 20.59 30.22
C LEU A 14 45.39 19.77 29.65
N ALA A 15 45.34 19.76 28.33
CA ALA A 15 44.40 19.03 27.52
C ALA A 15 44.76 17.54 27.44
N ALA A 16 43.72 16.77 27.12
CA ALA A 16 43.70 15.55 26.33
C ALA A 16 43.85 14.18 27.03
N ALA A 17 42.87 13.32 26.69
CA ALA A 17 42.72 11.89 26.96
C ALA A 17 42.43 11.54 28.43
N LEU A 18 41.17 11.34 28.84
CA LEU A 18 40.36 10.20 28.44
C LEU A 18 38.87 10.55 28.37
N ALA A 19 38.43 11.03 27.21
CA ALA A 19 37.04 10.95 26.82
C ALA A 19 36.78 9.53 26.29
N ALA A 20 36.31 8.63 27.15
CA ALA A 20 35.58 7.44 26.73
C ALA A 20 34.34 7.35 27.62
N GLY A 21 33.49 8.38 27.47
CA GLY A 21 32.13 8.33 27.96
C GLY A 21 31.48 7.07 27.42
N CYS A 22 30.81 6.36 28.32
CA CYS A 22 29.88 5.30 28.01
C CYS A 22 28.77 5.90 27.12
N LEU A 23 28.98 5.92 25.79
CA LEU A 23 27.89 6.19 24.85
C LEU A 23 26.88 5.06 25.02
N PRO A 24 25.57 5.35 25.14
CA PRO A 24 24.56 4.33 25.00
C PRO A 24 24.67 3.83 23.55
N GLN A 25 25.25 2.66 23.39
CA GLN A 25 25.29 1.91 22.15
C GLN A 25 23.85 1.51 21.84
N ARG A 26 23.12 2.42 21.18
CA ARG A 26 21.78 2.14 20.67
C ARG A 26 21.96 1.12 19.56
N SER A 27 21.53 -0.09 19.85
CA SER A 27 21.68 -1.28 19.02
C SER A 27 21.07 -1.06 17.64
N ALA A 28 21.90 -0.78 16.64
CA ALA A 28 21.57 -0.75 15.22
C ALA A 28 21.07 -2.10 14.65
N ALA A 29 20.95 -3.13 15.49
CA ALA A 29 20.45 -4.46 15.12
C ALA A 29 18.95 -4.66 15.45
N ALA A 30 18.28 -3.70 16.09
CA ALA A 30 16.83 -3.73 16.34
C ALA A 30 16.02 -2.79 15.41
N GLU A 31 16.69 -2.06 14.51
CA GLU A 31 16.07 -1.04 13.65
C GLU A 31 15.51 -1.59 12.32
N ALA A 32 15.75 -2.87 12.01
CA ALA A 32 15.29 -3.46 10.75
C ALA A 32 13.81 -3.93 10.79
N ASP A 33 13.24 -4.20 11.96
CA ASP A 33 11.85 -4.68 12.10
C ASP A 33 10.84 -3.51 12.19
N THR A 34 11.29 -2.33 12.63
CA THR A 34 10.43 -1.14 12.79
C THR A 34 10.22 -0.34 11.51
N ALA A 35 11.02 -0.60 10.46
CA ALA A 35 10.98 0.16 9.20
C ALA A 35 9.98 -0.39 8.18
N GLN A 36 9.41 -1.57 8.40
CA GLN A 36 8.40 -2.12 7.50
C GLN A 36 7.10 -1.32 7.64
N GLU A 37 6.71 -0.60 6.59
CA GLU A 37 5.43 0.10 6.55
C GLU A 37 4.30 -0.92 6.39
N VAL A 38 3.33 -0.90 7.31
CA VAL A 38 2.17 -1.79 7.34
C VAL A 38 0.87 -1.00 7.22
N SER A 39 -0.12 -1.65 6.61
CA SER A 39 -1.49 -1.13 6.53
C SER A 39 -2.18 -1.30 7.88
N CYS A 40 -2.24 -0.23 8.67
CA CYS A 40 -2.85 -0.17 9.98
C CYS A 40 -4.32 0.25 9.90
N LYS A 41 -5.21 -0.57 10.46
CA LYS A 41 -6.64 -0.25 10.62
C LYS A 41 -6.87 0.38 11.99
N LEU A 42 -7.09 1.68 12.00
CA LEU A 42 -7.39 2.42 13.22
C LEU A 42 -8.89 2.40 13.53
N PRO A 43 -9.28 2.25 14.81
CA PRO A 43 -10.67 2.35 15.21
C PRO A 43 -11.22 3.76 14.98
N GLY A 44 -12.55 3.85 14.93
CA GLY A 44 -13.23 5.13 14.93
C GLY A 44 -13.03 5.86 16.26
N GLU A 45 -12.91 7.19 16.21
CA GLU A 45 -12.72 8.02 17.39
C GLU A 45 -14.02 8.78 17.71
N ILE A 46 -14.37 8.91 18.99
CA ILE A 46 -15.51 9.73 19.43
C ILE A 46 -15.07 11.19 19.45
N ARG A 47 -15.72 12.05 18.66
CA ARG A 47 -15.45 13.48 18.64
C ARG A 47 -16.67 14.25 19.12
N SER A 48 -16.47 15.22 20.00
CA SER A 48 -17.53 16.11 20.45
C SER A 48 -17.61 17.32 19.53
N MET A 49 -18.76 17.53 18.90
CA MET A 49 -19.03 18.69 18.05
C MET A 49 -20.34 19.33 18.48
N GLY A 50 -20.28 20.60 18.88
CA GLY A 50 -21.48 21.36 19.27
C GLY A 50 -22.27 20.75 20.43
N GLY A 51 -21.59 20.11 21.39
CA GLY A 51 -22.25 19.47 22.54
C GLY A 51 -22.74 18.05 22.29
N HIS A 52 -22.58 17.51 21.08
CA HIS A 52 -22.95 16.14 20.74
C HIS A 52 -21.71 15.28 20.47
N SER A 53 -21.67 14.07 21.03
CA SER A 53 -20.64 13.07 20.74
C SER A 53 -20.99 12.29 19.48
N MET A 54 -20.14 12.35 18.46
CA MET A 54 -20.30 11.62 17.20
C MET A 54 -19.13 10.64 17.01
N MET A 55 -19.42 9.46 16.47
CA MET A 55 -18.42 8.46 16.10
C MET A 55 -17.84 8.81 14.73
N ALA A 56 -16.55 9.14 14.66
CA ALA A 56 -15.84 9.24 13.39
C ALA A 56 -15.54 7.84 12.85
N ALA A 57 -15.65 7.66 11.53
CA ALA A 57 -15.28 6.40 10.90
C ALA A 57 -13.79 6.10 11.11
N GLY A 58 -13.48 4.82 11.36
CA GLY A 58 -12.10 4.34 11.36
C GLY A 58 -11.46 4.51 9.99
N ARG A 59 -10.12 4.49 9.94
CA ARG A 59 -9.35 4.69 8.71
C ARG A 59 -8.20 3.70 8.60
N ILE A 60 -7.84 3.39 7.36
CA ILE A 60 -6.62 2.64 7.04
C ILE A 60 -5.51 3.65 6.77
N VAL A 61 -4.37 3.50 7.46
CA VAL A 61 -3.18 4.33 7.25
C VAL A 61 -1.96 3.43 7.07
N GLN A 62 -1.00 3.88 6.29
CA GLN A 62 0.31 3.24 6.21
C GLN A 62 1.18 3.82 7.32
N THR A 63 1.65 2.97 8.23
CA THR A 63 2.49 3.37 9.36
C THR A 63 3.32 2.19 9.82
N THR A 64 4.15 2.36 10.83
CA THR A 64 4.96 1.26 11.36
C THR A 64 4.13 0.32 12.26
N PRO A 65 4.51 -0.96 12.39
CA PRO A 65 3.94 -1.92 13.35
C PRO A 65 3.88 -1.40 14.78
N ALA A 66 4.91 -0.65 15.19
CA ALA A 66 4.99 -0.08 16.53
C ALA A 66 3.96 1.05 16.72
N ASP A 67 3.88 1.99 15.77
CA ASP A 67 2.90 3.09 15.80
C ASP A 67 1.46 2.57 15.75
N CYS A 68 1.19 1.54 14.94
CA CYS A 68 -0.15 0.96 14.85
C CYS A 68 -0.64 0.37 16.18
N ARG A 69 0.20 -0.42 16.86
CA ARG A 69 -0.13 -1.00 18.19
C ARG A 69 -0.38 0.08 19.22
N GLN A 70 0.48 1.11 19.23
CA GLN A 70 0.38 2.19 20.18
C GLN A 70 -0.91 3.00 20.01
N ARG A 71 -1.43 3.08 18.78
CA ARG A 71 -2.69 3.76 18.45
C ARG A 71 -3.93 2.86 18.60
N GLY A 72 -3.76 1.63 19.09
CA GLY A 72 -4.84 0.65 19.23
C GLY A 72 -5.40 0.17 17.90
N GLY A 73 -4.62 0.30 16.82
CA GLY A 73 -4.98 -0.21 15.51
C GLY A 73 -4.63 -1.68 15.34
N GLU A 74 -5.35 -2.34 14.45
CA GLU A 74 -5.06 -3.70 14.03
C GLU A 74 -4.26 -3.68 12.72
N TYR A 75 -3.14 -4.40 12.69
CA TYR A 75 -2.35 -4.60 11.48
C TYR A 75 -1.94 -6.06 11.39
N THR A 76 -1.92 -6.57 10.17
CA THR A 76 -1.33 -7.86 9.85
C THR A 76 -0.01 -7.58 9.16
N VAL A 77 1.11 -7.99 9.77
CA VAL A 77 2.33 -8.16 9.00
C VAL A 77 2.05 -9.27 8.01
N ALA A 78 2.12 -8.97 6.72
CA ALA A 78 2.33 -10.03 5.77
C ALA A 78 3.69 -10.62 6.16
N GLU A 79 3.70 -11.78 6.82
CA GLU A 79 4.89 -12.61 6.85
C GLU A 79 5.30 -12.74 5.38
N THR A 80 6.34 -12.01 5.01
CA THR A 80 6.98 -12.22 3.71
C THR A 80 7.29 -13.70 3.71
N PRO A 81 6.76 -14.52 2.78
CA PRO A 81 6.96 -15.96 2.82
C PRO A 81 8.44 -16.24 2.65
N SER A 82 9.14 -16.28 3.77
CA SER A 82 10.50 -16.73 3.92
C SER A 82 10.40 -18.25 3.88
N GLY A 83 10.22 -18.77 2.66
CA GLY A 83 9.97 -20.18 2.44
C GLY A 83 8.82 -20.39 1.46
N THR A 84 9.21 -20.73 0.24
CA THR A 84 8.56 -21.72 -0.61
C THR A 84 7.48 -22.54 0.12
N ALA A 85 6.22 -22.21 -0.11
CA ALA A 85 5.06 -23.11 -0.19
C ALA A 85 3.79 -22.42 0.35
N SER A 86 3.00 -21.84 -0.56
CA SER A 86 1.57 -22.16 -0.60
C SER A 86 1.00 -21.80 -1.96
N ALA A 87 0.22 -22.74 -2.51
CA ALA A 87 -0.27 -22.84 -3.87
C ALA A 87 -0.87 -21.55 -4.46
N ALA A 88 -0.10 -20.87 -5.30
CA ALA A 88 -0.63 -20.20 -6.46
C ALA A 88 0.09 -20.78 -7.68
N SER A 89 -0.70 -21.13 -8.68
CA SER A 89 -0.34 -21.46 -10.05
C SER A 89 1.01 -20.84 -10.46
N PRO A 90 1.90 -21.55 -11.20
CA PRO A 90 3.14 -20.96 -11.64
C PRO A 90 2.79 -19.66 -12.35
N ALA A 91 3.32 -18.54 -11.83
CA ALA A 91 3.37 -17.31 -12.59
C ALA A 91 4.26 -17.61 -13.79
N SER A 92 3.66 -18.19 -14.82
CA SER A 92 4.19 -18.20 -16.17
C SER A 92 4.64 -16.77 -16.45
N PRO A 93 5.81 -16.54 -17.06
CA PRO A 93 6.18 -15.20 -17.49
C PRO A 93 5.00 -14.68 -18.30
N VAL A 94 4.30 -13.65 -17.80
CA VAL A 94 3.12 -13.08 -18.46
C VAL A 94 3.55 -12.80 -19.88
N SER A 95 3.04 -13.61 -20.81
CA SER A 95 3.61 -13.65 -22.14
C SER A 95 3.35 -12.30 -22.79
N ALA A 96 4.21 -11.87 -23.71
CA ALA A 96 3.96 -10.63 -24.45
C ALA A 96 2.58 -10.65 -25.15
N ASP A 97 2.04 -11.85 -25.43
CA ASP A 97 0.71 -12.06 -25.98
C ASP A 97 -0.42 -11.74 -24.97
N ASP A 98 -0.21 -12.00 -23.68
CA ASP A 98 -1.19 -11.73 -22.61
C ASP A 98 -1.43 -10.24 -22.37
N ARG A 99 -0.36 -9.45 -22.48
CA ARG A 99 -0.40 -7.98 -22.39
C ARG A 99 -0.81 -7.29 -23.68
N ARG A 100 -1.05 -8.04 -24.75
CA ARG A 100 -1.48 -7.47 -26.03
C ARG A 100 -2.87 -6.86 -25.90
N ILE A 101 -3.02 -5.63 -26.38
CA ILE A 101 -4.32 -4.95 -26.43
C ILE A 101 -5.14 -5.53 -27.59
N VAL A 102 -6.26 -6.16 -27.25
CA VAL A 102 -7.20 -6.80 -28.17
C VAL A 102 -8.56 -6.13 -28.12
N SER A 103 -9.39 -6.35 -29.15
CA SER A 103 -10.80 -5.98 -29.06
C SER A 103 -11.58 -7.12 -28.39
N CYS A 104 -12.14 -6.87 -27.22
CA CYS A 104 -12.89 -7.84 -26.44
C CYS A 104 -14.40 -7.65 -26.61
N SER A 105 -15.12 -8.71 -26.94
CA SER A 105 -16.58 -8.75 -26.96
C SER A 105 -17.09 -9.42 -25.69
N LEU A 106 -17.71 -8.65 -24.80
CA LEU A 106 -18.23 -9.14 -23.53
C LEU A 106 -19.61 -9.79 -23.70
N PRO A 107 -19.95 -10.78 -22.87
CA PRO A 107 -21.28 -11.39 -22.90
C PRO A 107 -22.37 -10.34 -22.64
N PRO A 108 -23.55 -10.50 -23.25
CA PRO A 108 -24.66 -9.59 -23.03
C PRO A 108 -25.17 -9.74 -21.59
N GLU A 109 -25.51 -8.61 -20.98
CA GLU A 109 -26.12 -8.60 -19.65
C GLU A 109 -27.63 -8.71 -19.75
N THR A 110 -28.25 -9.47 -18.85
CA THR A 110 -29.71 -9.51 -18.77
C THR A 110 -30.17 -8.36 -17.88
N ARG A 111 -30.89 -7.40 -18.45
CA ARG A 111 -31.51 -6.29 -17.74
C ARG A 111 -33.02 -6.50 -17.62
N GLN A 112 -33.61 -5.93 -16.58
CA GLN A 112 -35.05 -5.97 -16.37
C GLN A 112 -35.66 -4.64 -16.80
N LEU A 113 -36.81 -4.69 -17.46
CA LEU A 113 -37.63 -3.55 -17.82
C LEU A 113 -38.99 -3.71 -17.13
N GLY A 114 -39.21 -2.92 -16.07
CA GLY A 114 -40.37 -3.09 -15.19
C GLY A 114 -40.36 -4.44 -14.47
N GLU A 115 -41.51 -4.87 -13.94
CA GLU A 115 -41.59 -6.18 -13.26
C GLU A 115 -41.53 -7.36 -14.22
N LYS A 116 -42.05 -7.22 -15.44
CA LYS A 116 -42.42 -8.38 -16.27
C LYS A 116 -41.51 -8.67 -17.47
N ALA A 117 -40.59 -7.77 -17.83
CA ALA A 117 -39.73 -7.99 -19.00
C ALA A 117 -38.26 -8.09 -18.62
N ARG A 118 -37.56 -9.07 -19.19
CA ARG A 118 -36.10 -9.19 -19.15
C ARG A 118 -35.57 -9.17 -20.57
N TYR A 119 -34.55 -8.37 -20.84
CA TYR A 119 -33.93 -8.24 -22.16
C TYR A 119 -32.41 -8.36 -22.07
N LYS A 120 -31.79 -8.80 -23.17
CA LYS A 120 -30.33 -8.86 -23.30
C LYS A 120 -29.80 -7.52 -23.80
N HIS A 121 -29.00 -6.85 -22.99
CA HIS A 121 -28.29 -5.64 -23.37
C HIS A 121 -26.91 -6.01 -23.93
N TYR A 122 -26.76 -5.86 -25.24
CA TYR A 122 -25.50 -6.13 -25.93
C TYR A 122 -24.50 -5.01 -25.68
N ARG A 123 -23.30 -5.37 -25.24
CA ARG A 123 -22.20 -4.44 -25.01
C ARG A 123 -21.41 -4.29 -26.32
N ARG A 124 -20.90 -3.08 -26.57
CA ARG A 124 -19.94 -2.87 -27.67
C ARG A 124 -18.62 -3.56 -27.32
N SER A 125 -17.85 -3.92 -28.34
CA SER A 125 -16.49 -4.41 -28.11
C SER A 125 -15.61 -3.30 -27.50
N ILE A 126 -14.84 -3.65 -26.48
CA ILE A 126 -13.90 -2.74 -25.80
C ILE A 126 -12.46 -3.08 -26.17
N ARG A 127 -11.53 -2.16 -25.96
CA ARG A 127 -10.09 -2.44 -26.07
C ARG A 127 -9.55 -2.75 -24.67
N THR A 128 -9.04 -3.95 -24.47
CA THR A 128 -8.43 -4.37 -23.20
C THR A 128 -7.35 -5.43 -23.46
N THR A 129 -6.61 -5.83 -22.43
CA THR A 129 -5.62 -6.92 -22.55
C THR A 129 -6.31 -8.26 -22.79
N ARG A 130 -5.58 -9.22 -23.35
CA ARG A 130 -6.10 -10.56 -23.62
C ARG A 130 -6.57 -11.24 -22.32
N SER A 131 -5.74 -11.20 -21.28
CA SER A 131 -6.06 -11.81 -20.00
C SER A 131 -7.29 -11.17 -19.33
N ASP A 132 -7.44 -9.84 -19.39
CA ASP A 132 -8.63 -9.18 -18.84
C ASP A 132 -9.91 -9.55 -19.62
N CYS A 133 -9.82 -9.71 -20.94
CA CYS A 133 -10.96 -10.15 -21.73
C CYS A 133 -11.44 -11.55 -21.34
N GLU A 134 -10.49 -12.49 -21.21
CA GLU A 134 -10.78 -13.89 -20.86
C GLU A 134 -11.34 -13.99 -19.43
N ASN A 135 -10.75 -13.27 -18.48
CA ASN A 135 -11.23 -13.21 -17.10
C ASN A 135 -12.67 -12.67 -16.98
N ARG A 136 -13.08 -11.79 -17.89
CA ARG A 136 -14.45 -11.24 -17.95
C ARG A 136 -15.42 -12.12 -18.74
N GLY A 137 -14.99 -13.31 -19.19
CA GLY A 137 -15.79 -14.22 -20.01
C GLY A 137 -16.06 -13.70 -21.42
N GLY A 138 -15.26 -12.73 -21.88
CA GLY A 138 -15.37 -12.14 -23.20
C GLY A 138 -14.69 -12.98 -24.28
N LYS A 139 -15.05 -12.75 -25.54
CA LYS A 139 -14.40 -13.34 -26.70
C LYS A 139 -13.50 -12.30 -27.38
N VAL A 140 -12.26 -12.68 -27.68
CA VAL A 140 -11.33 -11.85 -28.44
C VAL A 140 -11.76 -11.77 -29.91
N TYR A 141 -12.06 -10.56 -30.37
CA TYR A 141 -12.38 -10.27 -31.76
C TYR A 141 -11.18 -9.65 -32.47
N VAL A 142 -10.64 -10.33 -33.47
CA VAL A 142 -9.59 -9.79 -34.33
C VAL A 142 -10.26 -9.31 -35.62
N PRO A 143 -10.26 -8.00 -35.93
CA PRO A 143 -10.85 -7.53 -37.18
C PRO A 143 -10.09 -8.16 -38.34
N ARG A 144 -10.79 -8.92 -39.18
CA ARG A 144 -10.21 -9.44 -40.42
C ARG A 144 -9.87 -8.24 -41.30
N LYS A 145 -8.60 -8.10 -41.70
CA LYS A 145 -8.20 -7.08 -42.67
C LYS A 145 -8.91 -7.40 -43.99
N VAL A 146 -9.93 -6.63 -44.34
CA VAL A 146 -10.52 -6.65 -45.67
C VAL A 146 -9.46 -6.09 -46.62
N LYS A 147 -9.03 -6.88 -47.60
CA LYS A 147 -8.17 -6.37 -48.67
C LYS A 147 -8.99 -5.32 -49.41
N ALA A 148 -8.55 -4.06 -49.34
CA ALA A 148 -9.12 -3.00 -50.15
C ALA A 148 -8.82 -3.32 -51.62
N THR A 149 -9.81 -3.86 -52.33
CA THR A 149 -9.79 -3.89 -53.79
C THR A 149 -9.89 -2.45 -54.28
N ARG A 150 -8.74 -1.85 -54.62
CA ARG A 150 -8.71 -0.61 -55.42
C ARG A 150 -9.35 -0.94 -56.77
N LYS A 151 -10.41 -0.21 -57.11
CA LYS A 151 -11.09 -0.27 -58.40
C LYS A 151 -10.42 0.71 -59.37
#